data_AF-A0A367X3R5-F1
#
_entry.id   AF-A0A367X3R5-F1
#
_cell.length_a   1.000
_cell.length_b   1.000
_cell.length_c   1.000
_cell.angle_alpha   90.00
_cell.angle_beta   90.00
_cell.angle_gamma   90.00
#
_symmetry.space_group_name_H-M   'P 1'
#
loop_
_entity.id
_entity.type
_entity.pdbx_description
1 polymer ?
#
loop_
_entity_poly.entity_id
_entity_poly.type
_entity_poly.pdbx_seq_one_letter_code
_entity_poly.pdbx_strand_id
1 'polypeptide(L)'
;MTLEQFKQELQRVLSLVATSQRFLEEGKVVELGSLETRIADLCTNAKTLSPEDREKAAPFLVALKSDLDQLEEGMRSEHASLQRQLKGLNNSSQAVNAYSQAARNR
;
A
#
# COMPACT_ATOMS: atom_id res chain seq x y z
N MET A 1 19.76 16.11 -12.37
CA MET A 1 19.50 16.28 -10.93
C MET A 1 20.77 15.95 -10.15
N THR A 2 21.02 16.54 -8.98
CA THR A 2 22.14 16.16 -8.10
C THR A 2 21.78 15.01 -7.16
N LEU A 3 22.77 14.31 -6.61
CA LEU A 3 22.54 13.25 -5.63
C LEU A 3 21.79 13.75 -4.37
N GLU A 4 22.04 14.97 -3.92
CA GLU A 4 21.33 15.53 -2.76
C GLU A 4 19.86 15.86 -3.07
N GLN A 5 19.57 16.37 -4.28
CA GLN A 5 18.20 16.55 -4.73
C GLN A 5 17.45 15.21 -4.80
N PHE A 6 18.11 14.17 -5.33
CA PHE A 6 17.57 12.81 -5.35
C PHE A 6 17.19 12.31 -3.96
N LYS A 7 18.10 12.45 -2.99
CA LYS A 7 17.85 12.03 -1.59
C LYS A 7 16.68 12.77 -0.96
N GLN A 8 16.54 14.07 -1.24
CA GLN A 8 15.42 14.86 -0.75
C GLN A 8 14.08 14.41 -1.37
N GLU A 9 14.05 14.10 -2.67
CA GLU A 9 12.86 13.55 -3.32
C GLU A 9 12.52 12.17 -2.77
N LEU A 10 13.51 11.31 -2.61
CA LEU A 10 13.34 9.99 -2.01
C LEU A 10 12.77 10.09 -0.58
N GLN A 11 13.27 10.98 0.27
CA GLN A 11 12.75 11.17 1.62
C GLN A 11 11.26 11.54 1.62
N ARG A 12 10.81 12.33 0.65
CA ARG A 12 9.38 12.66 0.49
C ARG A 12 8.57 11.43 0.10
N VAL A 13 9.08 10.60 -0.80
CA VAL A 13 8.45 9.32 -1.18
C VAL A 13 8.36 8.39 0.03
N LEU A 14 9.46 8.18 0.76
CA LEU A 14 9.49 7.33 1.95
C LEU A 14 8.50 7.82 3.03
N SER A 15 8.36 9.13 3.21
CA SER A 15 7.37 9.70 4.13
C SER A 15 5.93 9.37 3.72
N LEU A 16 5.65 9.34 2.42
CA LEU A 16 4.34 8.94 1.91
C LEU A 16 4.09 7.44 2.06
N VAL A 17 5.10 6.60 1.79
CA VAL A 17 5.00 5.15 2.03
C VAL A 17 4.69 4.86 3.50
N ALA A 18 5.43 5.49 4.43
CA ALA A 18 5.20 5.33 5.86
C ALA A 18 3.80 5.83 6.29
N THR A 19 3.31 6.90 5.67
CA THR A 19 1.94 7.40 5.94
C THR A 19 0.89 6.41 5.42
N SER A 20 1.09 5.84 4.23
CA SER A 20 0.21 4.82 3.66
C SER A 20 0.17 3.54 4.50
N GLN A 21 1.33 3.09 5.00
CA GLN A 21 1.41 1.94 5.92
C GLN A 21 0.61 2.22 7.20
N ARG A 22 0.76 3.40 7.81
CA ARG A 22 -0.03 3.78 8.99
C ARG A 22 -1.53 3.82 8.71
N PHE A 23 -1.93 4.39 7.57
CA PHE A 23 -3.35 4.44 7.20
C PHE A 23 -3.93 3.04 7.03
N LEU A 24 -3.16 2.13 6.43
CA LEU A 24 -3.55 0.75 6.29
C LEU A 24 -3.73 0.07 7.66
N GLU A 25 -2.78 0.26 8.60
CA GLU A 25 -2.88 -0.25 9.97
C GLU A 25 -4.11 0.32 10.72
N GLU A 26 -4.48 1.56 10.44
CA GLU A 26 -5.66 2.22 11.00
C GLU A 26 -6.97 1.84 10.29
N GLY A 27 -6.93 0.96 9.28
CA GLY A 27 -8.10 0.57 8.48
C GLY A 27 -8.65 1.70 7.60
N LYS A 28 -7.86 2.74 7.35
CA LYS A 28 -8.21 3.88 6.50
C LYS A 28 -7.93 3.59 5.03
N VAL A 29 -8.63 4.32 4.16
CA VAL A 29 -8.38 4.28 2.73
C VAL A 29 -6.98 4.84 2.44
N VAL A 30 -6.21 4.09 1.65
CA VAL A 30 -4.89 4.48 1.18
C VAL A 30 -5.01 5.00 -0.26
N GLU A 31 -4.60 6.25 -0.49
CA GLU A 31 -4.61 6.88 -1.82
C GLU A 31 -3.29 6.68 -2.55
N LEU A 32 -3.24 5.68 -3.43
CA LEU A 32 -2.01 5.27 -4.13
C LEU A 32 -1.60 6.19 -5.28
N GLY A 33 -2.53 6.92 -5.91
CA GLY A 33 -2.22 7.69 -7.13
C GLY A 33 -1.16 8.79 -6.92
N SER A 34 -1.13 9.40 -5.74
CA SER A 34 -0.10 10.39 -5.38
C SER A 34 1.27 9.76 -5.15
N LEU A 35 1.31 8.53 -4.62
CA LEU A 35 2.52 7.77 -4.36
C LEU A 35 3.11 7.25 -5.67
N GLU A 36 2.28 6.70 -6.56
CA GLU A 36 2.67 6.20 -7.88
C GLU A 36 3.33 7.30 -8.71
N THR A 37 2.69 8.47 -8.83
CA THR A 37 3.24 9.61 -9.57
C THR A 37 4.63 9.99 -9.06
N ARG A 38 4.80 10.11 -7.74
CA ARG A 38 6.10 10.52 -7.15
C ARG A 38 7.18 9.47 -7.30
N ILE A 39 6.84 8.19 -7.24
CA ILE A 39 7.80 7.10 -7.51
C ILE A 39 8.21 7.12 -8.97
N ALA A 40 7.27 7.31 -9.90
CA ALA A 40 7.57 7.41 -11.32
C ALA A 40 8.52 8.59 -11.63
N ASP A 41 8.25 9.75 -11.02
CA ASP A 41 9.12 10.93 -11.11
C ASP A 41 10.50 10.64 -10.54
N LEU A 42 10.59 10.06 -9.34
CA LEU A 42 11.85 9.69 -8.69
C LEU A 42 12.68 8.74 -9.57
N CYS A 43 12.04 7.71 -10.14
CA CYS A 43 12.68 6.75 -11.05
C CYS A 43 13.17 7.40 -12.35
N THR A 44 12.40 8.35 -12.89
CA THR A 44 12.80 9.12 -14.07
C THR A 44 14.00 10.02 -13.75
N ASN A 45 13.95 10.72 -12.62
CA ASN A 45 15.00 11.61 -12.18
C ASN A 45 16.29 10.83 -11.85
N ALA A 46 16.21 9.64 -11.26
CA ALA A 46 17.35 8.77 -10.99
C ALA A 46 18.15 8.43 -12.27
N LYS A 47 17.47 8.28 -13.42
CA LYS A 47 18.15 8.06 -14.71
C LYS A 47 18.97 9.28 -15.16
N THR A 48 18.69 10.47 -14.65
CA THR A 48 19.43 11.70 -14.98
C THR A 48 20.70 11.90 -14.15
N LEU A 49 20.92 11.07 -13.12
CA LEU A 49 22.14 11.11 -12.30
C LEU A 49 23.37 10.71 -13.11
N SER A 50 24.54 11.22 -12.70
CA SER A 50 25.83 10.78 -13.21
C SER A 50 26.06 9.29 -12.89
N PRO A 51 26.91 8.56 -13.64
CA PRO A 51 27.21 7.15 -13.34
C PRO A 51 27.65 6.92 -11.89
N GLU A 52 28.53 7.77 -11.37
CA GLU A 52 29.01 7.70 -9.97
C GLU A 52 27.87 7.93 -8.96
N ASP A 53 27.01 8.93 -9.20
CA ASP A 53 25.87 9.19 -8.32
C ASP A 53 24.81 8.09 -8.40
N ARG A 54 24.64 7.42 -9.55
CA ARG A 54 23.74 6.26 -9.68
C ARG A 54 24.19 5.10 -8.82
N GLU A 55 25.49 4.80 -8.78
CA GLU A 55 26.02 3.75 -7.90
C GLU A 55 25.76 4.07 -6.43
N LYS A 56 25.91 5.33 -6.03
CA LYS A 56 25.58 5.80 -4.67
C LYS A 56 24.09 5.80 -4.39
N ALA A 57 23.25 6.03 -5.40
CA ALA A 57 21.79 6.07 -5.29
C ALA A 57 21.14 4.67 -5.22
N ALA A 58 21.75 3.68 -5.86
CA ALA A 58 21.24 2.31 -5.99
C ALA A 58 20.77 1.66 -4.66
N PRO A 59 21.53 1.66 -3.56
CA PRO A 59 21.09 1.04 -2.31
C PRO A 59 19.81 1.68 -1.74
N PHE A 60 19.61 2.97 -1.98
CA PHE A 60 18.41 3.66 -1.52
C PHE A 60 17.16 3.27 -2.32
N LEU A 61 17.29 3.01 -3.62
CA LEU A 61 16.20 2.50 -4.44
C LEU A 61 15.84 1.06 -4.08
N VAL A 62 16.83 0.24 -3.70
CA VAL A 62 16.59 -1.12 -3.18
C VAL A 62 15.81 -1.06 -1.87
N ALA A 63 16.17 -0.16 -0.95
CA ALA A 63 15.43 0.05 0.29
C ALA A 63 13.98 0.51 0.01
N LEU A 64 13.79 1.49 -0.87
CA LEU A 64 12.45 1.93 -1.28
C LEU A 64 11.62 0.78 -1.85
N LYS A 65 12.20 -0.09 -2.69
CA LYS A 65 11.50 -1.26 -3.21
C LYS A 65 11.04 -2.17 -2.07
N SER A 66 11.91 -2.44 -1.09
CA SER A 66 11.56 -3.26 0.07
C SER A 66 10.38 -2.67 0.86
N ASP A 67 10.36 -1.35 1.06
CA ASP A 67 9.26 -0.68 1.77
C ASP A 67 7.94 -0.77 0.98
N LEU A 68 8.00 -0.70 -0.35
CA LEU A 68 6.85 -0.87 -1.23
C LEU A 68 6.34 -2.32 -1.25
N ASP A 69 7.24 -3.31 -1.25
CA ASP A 69 6.87 -4.72 -1.14
C ASP A 69 6.13 -4.98 0.19
N GLN A 70 6.59 -4.37 1.29
CA GLN A 70 5.93 -4.46 2.59
C GLN A 70 4.54 -3.80 2.58
N LEU A 71 4.41 -2.63 1.96
CA LEU A 71 3.10 -1.98 1.79
C LEU A 71 2.15 -2.84 0.96
N GLU A 72 2.63 -3.44 -0.13
CA GLU A 72 1.84 -4.35 -0.96
C GLU A 72 1.35 -5.57 -0.16
N GLU A 73 2.24 -6.22 0.59
CA GLU A 73 1.89 -7.36 1.44
C GLU A 73 0.83 -6.98 2.48
N GLY A 74 1.00 -5.84 3.14
CA GLY A 74 -0.01 -5.29 4.05
C GLY A 74 -1.37 -5.14 3.36
N MET A 75 -1.40 -4.49 2.20
CA MET A 75 -2.65 -4.25 1.47
C MET A 75 -3.34 -5.56 1.08
N ARG A 76 -2.57 -6.58 0.68
CA ARG A 76 -3.09 -7.92 0.37
C ARG A 76 -3.69 -8.59 1.61
N SER A 77 -3.02 -8.47 2.76
CA SER A 77 -3.51 -8.99 4.04
C SER A 77 -4.82 -8.34 4.45
N GLU A 78 -4.90 -7.00 4.40
CA GLU A 78 -6.12 -6.27 4.76
C GLU A 78 -7.27 -6.57 3.80
N HIS A 79 -7.03 -6.63 2.49
CA HIS A 79 -8.05 -7.04 1.54
C HIS A 79 -8.58 -8.45 1.83
N ALA A 80 -7.70 -9.40 2.16
CA ALA A 80 -8.10 -10.76 2.53
C ALA A 80 -8.88 -10.79 3.87
N SER A 81 -8.52 -9.93 4.82
CA SER A 81 -9.26 -9.73 6.07
C SER A 81 -10.68 -9.22 5.81
N LEU A 82 -10.81 -8.15 5.02
CA LEU A 82 -12.09 -7.56 4.63
C LEU A 82 -12.99 -8.56 3.88
N GLN A 83 -12.43 -9.32 2.94
CA GLN A 83 -13.19 -10.38 2.25
C GLN A 83 -13.71 -11.46 3.21
N ARG A 84 -12.93 -11.86 4.22
CA ARG A 84 -13.39 -12.82 5.23
C ARG A 84 -14.52 -12.26 6.09
N GLN A 85 -14.40 -11.00 6.51
CA GLN A 85 -15.43 -10.31 7.29
C GLN A 85 -16.75 -10.21 6.50
N LEU A 86 -16.70 -9.80 5.22
CA LEU A 86 -17.87 -9.73 4.36
C LEU A 86 -18.56 -11.09 4.16
N LYS A 87 -17.79 -12.17 3.99
CA LYS A 87 -18.34 -13.53 3.91
C LYS A 87 -19.03 -13.94 5.22
N GLY A 88 -18.44 -13.64 6.36
CA GLY A 88 -19.03 -13.91 7.67
C GLY A 88 -20.37 -13.18 7.87
N LEU A 89 -20.45 -11.91 7.49
CA LEU A 89 -21.69 -11.13 7.53
C LEU A 89 -22.78 -11.75 6.65
N ASN A 90 -22.45 -12.15 5.42
CA ASN A 90 -23.41 -12.79 4.52
C ASN A 90 -23.95 -14.11 5.09
N ASN A 91 -23.07 -14.94 5.66
CA ASN A 91 -23.46 -16.21 6.29
C ASN A 91 -24.39 -15.99 7.49
N SER A 92 -24.12 -14.96 8.31
CA SER A 92 -24.98 -14.61 9.45
C SER A 92 -26.38 -14.16 9.01
N SER A 93 -26.46 -13.37 7.94
CA SER A 93 -27.72 -12.94 7.33
C SER A 93 -28.52 -14.13 6.77
N GLN A 94 -27.85 -15.06 6.08
CA GLN A 94 -28.47 -16.29 5.60
C GLN A 94 -29.02 -17.15 6.75
N ALA A 95 -28.27 -17.29 7.84
CA ALA A 95 -28.71 -18.05 9.01
C ALA A 95 -29.94 -17.41 9.67
N VAL A 96 -29.94 -16.10 9.89
CA VAL A 96 -31.10 -15.37 10.44
C VAL A 96 -32.33 -15.54 9.54
N ASN A 97 -32.15 -15.42 8.22
CA ASN A 97 -33.23 -15.64 7.26
C ASN A 97 -33.78 -17.08 7.31
N ALA A 98 -32.91 -18.09 7.37
CA ALA A 98 -33.31 -19.49 7.48
C ALA A 98 -34.11 -19.78 8.76
N TYR A 99 -33.65 -19.27 9.91
CA TYR A 99 -34.39 -19.42 11.17
C TYR A 99 -35.74 -18.69 11.14
N SER A 100 -35.79 -17.50 10.54
CA SER A 100 -37.04 -16.74 10.41
C SER A 100 -38.06 -17.43 9.49
N GLN A 101 -37.62 -18.08 8.41
CA GLN A 101 -38.47 -18.91 7.55
C GLN A 101 -38.95 -20.17 8.27
N ALA A 102 -38.05 -20.87 8.98
CA ALA A 102 -38.42 -22.07 9.72
C ALA A 102 -39.44 -21.78 10.83
N ALA A 103 -39.36 -20.61 11.46
CA ALA A 103 -40.33 -20.16 12.47
C ALA A 103 -41.70 -19.77 11.88
N ARG A 104 -41.77 -19.32 10.62
CA ARG A 104 -43.02 -18.96 9.93
C ARG A 104 -43.77 -20.16 9.33
N ASN A 105 -43.05 -21.21 8.99
CA ASN A 105 -43.61 -22.42 8.37
C ASN A 105 -44.01 -23.49 9.41
N ARG A 106 -44.11 -23.11 10.68
CA ARG A 106 -44.49 -23.95 11.81
C ARG A 106 -45.79 -23.45 12.42
#